data_AF-A0A917C0I9-F1
#
_entry.id   AF-A0A917C0I9-F1
#
_cell.length_a   1.000
_cell.length_b   1.000
_cell.length_c   1.000
_cell.angle_alpha   90.00
_cell.angle_beta   90.00
_cell.angle_gamma   90.00
#
_symmetry.space_group_name_H-M   'P 1'
#
loop_
_entity.id
_entity.type
_entity.pdbx_description
1 polymer ?
#
loop_
_entity_poly.entity_id
_entity_poly.type
_entity_poly.pdbx_seq_one_letter_code
_entity_poly.pdbx_strand_id
1 'polypeptide(L)'
;MIKCFWYVLLGGLIAFSPYRALAVEFCDMQSVVATYKAALHRKKYGDVESAQNTFLKLAHAAVAPAQRHVAEYFLEEARGDMALEKAIMWSQLAAWGGDSAARDIVKRAVDSARHQVANTGLAWAKDWRPSKVDCGLGAGEQQKGDDFQVVGRFPIIRHEKLDEDIFAAFATRLGEALNEVEAVAPYFAPLVQLIPALEILPSGEGSDRFIQWGEENEWVQVSAGFLHDQSPRQLAYSLVLAAQRHLFAKLDDAEFQDQIATRYGNIKIYGSLYGDVKTKEFLSQMSEAIKQARELPVILRDKVNFLDEIHYMPPSRFHDRRFPDSKLFATYDYRRSHPEKRMMIVTHEMAFQTTEELILELVRVGELAQQHVRIERMKGQVNSKKREDAILQALQGNLKKMEEAFTGQTAKKQESVATWEANGPDSITKVYCDSVYAQVKAAIALKMDAIRTNQTIKFRNCVKARKLWRDYRSGETKK
;
A
#
# COMPACT_ATOMS: atom_id res chain seq x y z
N MET A 1 27.69 -54.97 -59.87
CA MET A 1 26.39 -55.29 -60.51
C MET A 1 25.38 -55.54 -59.39
N ILE A 2 24.36 -54.67 -59.22
CA ILE A 2 23.03 -54.94 -58.58
C ILE A 2 23.10 -55.34 -57.07
N LYS A 3 22.37 -54.81 -56.06
CA LYS A 3 21.22 -53.91 -55.85
C LYS A 3 21.18 -53.51 -54.35
N CYS A 4 20.50 -52.38 -54.08
CA CYS A 4 19.73 -51.93 -52.91
C CYS A 4 19.85 -52.66 -51.55
N PHE A 5 19.90 -51.89 -50.45
CA PHE A 5 18.77 -51.77 -49.51
C PHE A 5 18.97 -50.61 -48.51
N TRP A 6 17.84 -50.03 -48.11
CA TRP A 6 17.64 -48.84 -47.27
C TRP A 6 18.14 -48.97 -45.82
N TYR A 7 18.53 -47.83 -45.22
CA TYR A 7 18.09 -47.48 -43.86
C TYR A 7 17.78 -45.98 -43.75
N VAL A 8 16.67 -45.72 -43.08
CA VAL A 8 15.97 -44.45 -42.85
C VAL A 8 16.38 -43.89 -41.49
N LEU A 9 16.05 -42.62 -41.27
CA LEU A 9 15.90 -41.88 -39.99
C LEU A 9 17.16 -41.21 -39.43
N LEU A 10 17.20 -39.86 -39.46
CA LEU A 10 16.61 -38.91 -38.49
C LEU A 10 17.47 -38.77 -37.24
N GLY A 11 17.96 -37.56 -36.98
CA GLY A 11 18.44 -37.17 -35.66
C GLY A 11 19.36 -35.97 -35.69
N GLY A 12 18.86 -34.81 -35.24
CA GLY A 12 19.75 -33.73 -34.80
C GLY A 12 19.42 -32.32 -35.28
N LEU A 13 18.15 -31.95 -35.45
CA LEU A 13 17.73 -30.56 -35.23
C LEU A 13 18.15 -30.18 -33.81
N ILE A 14 19.18 -29.35 -33.69
CA ILE A 14 19.53 -28.67 -32.44
C ILE A 14 18.38 -27.70 -32.17
N ALA A 15 17.37 -28.19 -31.45
CA ALA A 15 16.35 -27.36 -30.86
C ALA A 15 17.04 -26.46 -29.83
N PHE A 16 17.09 -25.16 -30.13
CA PHE A 16 17.25 -24.12 -29.13
C PHE A 16 16.09 -24.24 -28.14
N SER A 17 16.27 -25.07 -27.11
CA SER A 17 15.41 -25.05 -25.94
C SER A 17 15.66 -23.71 -25.23
N PRO A 18 14.64 -22.85 -25.03
CA PRO A 18 14.83 -21.68 -24.21
C PRO A 18 15.15 -22.19 -22.81
N TYR A 19 16.36 -21.90 -22.34
CA TYR A 19 16.79 -22.19 -20.98
C TYR A 19 15.78 -21.55 -20.01
N ARG A 20 14.78 -22.34 -19.59
CA ARG A 20 14.01 -22.07 -18.38
C ARG A 20 14.97 -22.30 -17.23
N ALA A 21 15.55 -21.23 -16.71
CA ALA A 21 16.26 -21.29 -15.44
C ALA A 21 15.27 -21.79 -14.36
N LEU A 22 15.66 -22.79 -13.59
CA LEU A 22 14.93 -23.25 -12.41
C LEU A 22 15.46 -22.47 -11.20
N ALA A 23 14.67 -21.54 -10.67
CA ALA A 23 14.95 -20.90 -9.38
C ALA A 23 14.29 -21.76 -8.29
N VAL A 24 15.07 -22.62 -7.64
CA VAL A 24 14.55 -23.62 -6.68
C VAL A 24 14.52 -23.10 -5.22
N GLU A 25 14.95 -21.87 -4.91
CA GLU A 25 15.40 -21.59 -3.53
C GLU A 25 14.67 -20.45 -2.77
N PHE A 26 13.70 -19.73 -3.34
CA PHE A 26 13.13 -18.53 -2.68
C PHE A 26 11.60 -18.57 -2.49
N CYS A 27 11.15 -19.05 -1.33
CA CYS A 27 9.71 -19.22 -1.04
C CYS A 27 9.15 -18.29 0.04
N ASP A 28 9.98 -17.38 0.53
CA ASP A 28 9.60 -16.40 1.53
C ASP A 28 10.45 -15.13 1.37
N MET A 29 9.88 -14.02 1.85
CA MET A 29 10.50 -12.70 1.78
C MET A 29 11.84 -12.62 2.52
N GLN A 30 11.98 -13.33 3.65
CA GLN A 30 13.17 -13.26 4.49
C GLN A 30 14.38 -13.90 3.81
N SER A 31 14.20 -15.07 3.20
CA SER A 31 15.23 -15.79 2.44
C SER A 31 15.71 -14.98 1.24
N VAL A 32 14.80 -14.31 0.52
CA VAL A 32 15.15 -13.39 -0.57
C VAL A 32 16.02 -12.24 -0.05
N VAL A 33 15.56 -11.55 1.00
CA VAL A 33 16.27 -10.40 1.58
C VAL A 33 17.63 -10.80 2.13
N ALA A 34 17.72 -11.91 2.87
CA ALA A 34 18.97 -12.41 3.44
C ALA A 34 19.98 -12.79 2.35
N THR A 35 19.53 -13.48 1.30
CA THR A 35 20.37 -13.88 0.17
C THR A 35 20.88 -12.67 -0.60
N TYR A 36 20.02 -11.67 -0.82
CA TYR A 36 20.40 -10.41 -1.47
C TYR A 36 21.44 -9.65 -0.64
N LYS A 37 21.23 -9.50 0.68
CA LYS A 37 22.20 -8.84 1.59
C LYS A 37 23.54 -9.58 1.62
N ALA A 38 23.54 -10.91 1.59
CA ALA A 38 24.76 -11.71 1.49
C ALA A 38 25.49 -11.49 0.16
N ALA A 39 24.78 -11.38 -0.97
CA ALA A 39 25.37 -11.08 -2.27
C ALA A 39 26.01 -9.68 -2.30
N LEU A 40 25.32 -8.67 -1.78
CA LEU A 40 25.85 -7.32 -1.62
C LEU A 40 27.12 -7.30 -0.77
N HIS A 41 27.12 -8.02 0.34
CA HIS A 41 28.29 -8.14 1.20
C HIS A 41 29.45 -8.74 0.41
N ARG A 42 29.28 -9.88 -0.27
CA ARG A 42 30.32 -10.50 -1.12
C ARG A 42 30.88 -9.52 -2.16
N LYS A 43 30.02 -8.81 -2.89
CA LYS A 43 30.42 -7.78 -3.86
C LYS A 43 31.31 -6.70 -3.21
N LYS A 44 30.92 -6.21 -2.02
CA LYS A 44 31.68 -5.21 -1.26
C LYS A 44 33.07 -5.69 -0.84
N TYR A 45 33.25 -6.99 -0.58
CA TYR A 45 34.55 -7.57 -0.21
C TYR A 45 35.36 -8.12 -1.40
N GLY A 46 34.93 -7.83 -2.64
CA GLY A 46 35.68 -8.16 -3.85
C GLY A 46 35.41 -9.56 -4.41
N ASP A 47 34.52 -10.35 -3.81
CA ASP A 47 34.05 -11.64 -4.35
C ASP A 47 32.92 -11.40 -5.37
N VAL A 48 33.29 -10.76 -6.49
CA VAL A 48 32.34 -10.24 -7.49
C VAL A 48 31.64 -11.38 -8.24
N GLU A 49 32.37 -12.44 -8.60
CA GLU A 49 31.81 -13.57 -9.38
C GLU A 49 30.75 -14.33 -8.57
N SER A 50 31.04 -14.65 -7.30
CA SER A 50 30.07 -15.34 -6.43
C SER A 50 28.87 -14.45 -6.11
N ALA A 51 29.09 -13.14 -5.92
CA ALA A 51 28.00 -12.18 -5.76
C ALA A 51 27.11 -12.16 -7.00
N GLN A 52 27.70 -12.09 -8.19
CA GLN A 52 26.98 -12.06 -9.46
C GLN A 52 26.16 -13.33 -9.69
N ASN A 53 26.71 -14.51 -9.41
CA ASN A 53 25.96 -15.76 -9.49
C ASN A 53 24.74 -15.76 -8.56
N THR A 54 24.89 -15.17 -7.37
CA THR A 54 23.78 -15.03 -6.41
C THR A 54 22.73 -14.03 -6.91
N PHE A 55 23.16 -12.87 -7.41
CA PHE A 55 22.26 -11.88 -8.00
C PHE A 55 21.51 -12.44 -9.21
N LEU A 56 22.15 -13.25 -10.05
CA LEU A 56 21.50 -13.87 -11.20
C LEU A 56 20.36 -14.81 -10.79
N LYS A 57 20.55 -15.61 -9.74
CA LYS A 57 19.46 -16.44 -9.18
C LYS A 57 18.26 -15.58 -8.73
N LEU A 58 18.52 -14.51 -8.00
CA LEU A 58 17.49 -13.57 -7.53
C LEU A 58 16.83 -12.81 -8.69
N ALA A 59 17.60 -12.43 -9.71
CA ALA A 59 17.12 -11.75 -10.91
C ALA A 59 16.15 -12.64 -11.71
N HIS A 60 16.42 -13.94 -11.79
CA HIS A 60 15.51 -14.94 -12.34
C HIS A 60 14.22 -15.13 -11.52
N ALA A 61 14.27 -14.86 -10.21
CA ALA A 61 13.11 -14.81 -9.33
C ALA A 61 12.39 -13.43 -9.34
N ALA A 62 12.64 -12.60 -10.36
CA ALA A 62 12.02 -11.29 -10.55
C ALA A 62 12.36 -10.22 -9.49
N VAL A 63 13.46 -10.38 -8.74
CA VAL A 63 13.93 -9.36 -7.80
C VAL A 63 14.61 -8.22 -8.57
N ALA A 64 13.89 -7.10 -8.75
CA ALA A 64 14.35 -5.98 -9.58
C ALA A 64 15.72 -5.39 -9.16
N PRO A 65 16.03 -5.18 -7.87
CA PRO A 65 17.36 -4.72 -7.47
C PRO A 65 18.49 -5.71 -7.80
N ALA A 66 18.19 -7.01 -7.81
CA ALA A 66 19.17 -8.02 -8.26
C ALA A 66 19.37 -7.95 -9.78
N GLN A 67 18.29 -7.73 -10.55
CA GLN A 67 18.37 -7.50 -11.99
C GLN A 67 19.24 -6.27 -12.31
N ARG A 68 19.15 -5.19 -11.51
CA ARG A 68 20.05 -4.03 -11.61
C ARG A 68 21.51 -4.43 -11.47
N HIS A 69 21.87 -5.17 -10.41
CA HIS A 69 23.26 -5.59 -10.20
C HIS A 69 23.79 -6.53 -11.29
N VAL A 70 22.94 -7.42 -11.82
CA VAL A 70 23.29 -8.25 -12.97
C VAL A 70 23.58 -7.38 -14.19
N ALA A 71 22.81 -6.32 -14.41
CA ALA A 71 23.03 -5.38 -15.50
C ALA A 71 24.34 -4.59 -15.34
N GLU A 72 24.66 -4.13 -14.13
CA GLU A 72 25.92 -3.44 -13.82
C GLU A 72 27.12 -4.31 -14.17
N TYR A 73 27.09 -5.58 -13.76
CA TYR A 73 28.16 -6.53 -14.05
C TYR A 73 28.42 -6.65 -15.57
N PHE A 74 27.37 -6.87 -16.36
CA PHE A 74 27.52 -6.96 -17.82
C PHE A 74 27.96 -5.64 -18.47
N LEU A 75 27.59 -4.50 -17.89
CA LEU A 75 28.01 -3.19 -18.37
C LEU A 75 29.49 -2.94 -18.09
N GLU A 76 30.00 -3.36 -16.93
CA GLU A 76 31.43 -3.26 -16.56
C GLU A 76 32.31 -4.21 -17.40
N GLU A 77 31.79 -5.39 -17.74
CA GLU A 77 32.47 -6.36 -18.61
C GLU A 77 32.36 -6.05 -20.11
N ALA A 78 31.67 -4.96 -20.50
CA ALA A 78 31.29 -4.68 -21.88
C ALA A 78 32.50 -4.47 -22.82
N ARG A 79 33.06 -5.57 -23.31
CA ARG A 79 34.03 -5.62 -24.40
C ARG A 79 33.39 -6.09 -25.72
N GLY A 80 32.12 -6.50 -25.71
CA GLY A 80 31.41 -7.02 -26.87
C GLY A 80 29.90 -6.78 -26.82
N ASP A 81 29.28 -6.81 -27.99
CA ASP A 81 27.86 -6.46 -28.21
C ASP A 81 26.89 -7.26 -27.31
N MET A 82 27.14 -8.56 -27.11
CA MET A 82 26.28 -9.42 -26.27
C MET A 82 26.24 -9.00 -24.79
N ALA A 83 27.34 -8.46 -24.26
CA ALA A 83 27.36 -7.96 -22.88
C ALA A 83 26.46 -6.72 -22.74
N LEU A 84 26.50 -5.82 -23.73
CA LEU A 84 25.61 -4.66 -23.79
C LEU A 84 24.14 -5.07 -23.96
N GLU A 85 23.83 -6.06 -24.82
CA GLU A 85 22.46 -6.60 -24.96
C GLU A 85 21.90 -7.09 -23.61
N LYS A 86 22.71 -7.84 -22.85
CA LYS A 86 22.34 -8.34 -21.51
C LYS A 86 22.20 -7.21 -20.49
N ALA A 87 23.11 -6.24 -20.50
CA ALA A 87 23.03 -5.07 -19.61
C ALA A 87 21.72 -4.30 -19.86
N ILE A 88 21.35 -4.06 -21.12
CA ILE A 88 20.10 -3.42 -21.52
C ILE A 88 18.90 -4.25 -21.07
N MET A 89 18.91 -5.56 -21.34
CA MET A 89 17.81 -6.45 -20.95
C MET A 89 17.53 -6.40 -19.44
N TRP A 90 18.56 -6.65 -18.63
CA TRP A 90 18.40 -6.75 -17.17
C TRP A 90 18.07 -5.41 -16.52
N SER A 91 18.70 -4.32 -16.97
CA SER A 91 18.37 -2.98 -16.45
C SER A 91 16.95 -2.56 -16.86
N GLN A 92 16.46 -2.97 -18.03
CA GLN A 92 15.10 -2.67 -18.47
C GLN A 92 14.05 -3.41 -17.62
N LEU A 93 14.31 -4.69 -17.28
CA LEU A 93 13.47 -5.47 -16.37
C LEU A 93 13.45 -4.84 -14.97
N ALA A 94 14.61 -4.47 -14.44
CA ALA A 94 14.73 -3.79 -13.14
C ALA A 94 13.95 -2.46 -13.11
N ALA A 95 14.06 -1.66 -14.18
CA ALA A 95 13.35 -0.39 -14.32
C ALA A 95 11.82 -0.57 -14.40
N TRP A 96 11.32 -1.61 -15.10
CA TRP A 96 9.90 -1.97 -15.08
C TRP A 96 9.44 -2.45 -13.70
N GLY A 97 10.34 -3.07 -12.93
CA GLY A 97 10.11 -3.49 -11.55
C GLY A 97 10.19 -2.38 -10.52
N GLY A 98 10.37 -1.13 -10.98
CA GLY A 98 10.38 0.06 -10.14
C GLY A 98 11.73 0.41 -9.52
N ASP A 99 12.84 -0.23 -9.90
CA ASP A 99 14.16 0.20 -9.44
C ASP A 99 14.54 1.54 -10.08
N SER A 100 14.71 2.59 -9.25
CA SER A 100 14.99 3.95 -9.72
C SER A 100 16.36 4.04 -10.40
N ALA A 101 17.39 3.43 -9.82
CA ALA A 101 18.77 3.47 -10.32
C ALA A 101 18.92 2.71 -11.64
N ALA A 102 18.12 1.67 -11.86
CA ALA A 102 18.13 0.91 -13.11
C ALA A 102 17.79 1.75 -14.34
N ARG A 103 16.97 2.81 -14.21
CA ARG A 103 16.61 3.69 -15.34
C ARG A 103 17.80 4.40 -15.96
N ASP A 104 18.72 4.87 -15.11
CA ASP A 104 19.95 5.51 -15.57
C ASP A 104 20.92 4.51 -16.20
N ILE A 105 20.91 3.25 -15.73
CA ILE A 105 21.67 2.17 -16.35
C ILE A 105 21.13 1.85 -17.74
N VAL A 106 19.81 1.69 -17.91
CA VAL A 106 19.19 1.46 -19.23
C VAL A 106 19.62 2.55 -20.20
N LYS A 107 19.47 3.81 -19.79
CA LYS A 107 19.83 4.95 -20.64
C LYS A 107 21.30 4.91 -21.05
N ARG A 108 22.23 4.76 -20.09
CA ARG A 108 23.67 4.67 -20.38
C ARG A 108 24.01 3.50 -21.29
N ALA A 109 23.42 2.33 -21.06
CA ALA A 109 23.67 1.13 -21.84
C ALA A 109 23.15 1.27 -23.28
N VAL A 110 21.97 1.88 -23.47
CA VAL A 110 21.39 2.18 -24.79
C VAL A 110 22.22 3.23 -25.53
N ASP A 111 22.59 4.33 -24.87
CA ASP A 111 23.39 5.41 -25.47
C ASP A 111 24.79 4.92 -25.91
N SER A 112 25.34 3.93 -25.21
CA SER A 112 26.64 3.33 -25.51
C SER A 112 26.58 2.23 -26.57
N ALA A 113 25.38 1.73 -26.89
CA ALA A 113 25.18 0.61 -27.80
C ALA A 113 24.90 1.09 -29.23
N ARG A 114 25.30 0.29 -30.21
CA ARG A 114 24.79 0.47 -31.58
C ARG A 114 23.28 0.20 -31.59
N HIS A 115 22.56 0.85 -32.47
CA HIS A 115 21.09 0.75 -32.56
C HIS A 115 20.58 -0.71 -32.61
N GLN A 116 21.26 -1.60 -33.35
CA GLN A 116 20.87 -3.02 -33.44
C GLN A 116 21.03 -3.74 -32.09
N VAL A 117 22.14 -3.51 -31.39
CA VAL A 117 22.43 -4.08 -30.06
C VAL A 117 21.39 -3.61 -29.04
N ALA A 118 21.07 -2.31 -29.05
CA ALA A 118 20.03 -1.74 -28.19
C ALA A 118 18.66 -2.40 -28.44
N ASN A 119 18.27 -2.54 -29.71
CA ASN A 119 16.99 -3.16 -30.06
C ASN A 119 16.92 -4.64 -29.68
N THR A 120 18.01 -5.39 -29.84
CA THR A 120 18.08 -6.79 -29.40
C THR A 120 17.87 -6.90 -27.89
N GLY A 121 18.61 -6.12 -27.09
CA GLY A 121 18.47 -6.13 -25.63
C GLY A 121 17.06 -5.75 -25.16
N LEU A 122 16.43 -4.74 -25.79
CA LEU A 122 15.05 -4.34 -25.49
C LEU A 122 14.03 -5.40 -25.92
N ALA A 123 14.25 -6.09 -27.04
CA ALA A 123 13.41 -7.20 -27.47
C ALA A 123 13.49 -8.37 -26.49
N TRP A 124 14.70 -8.75 -26.07
CA TRP A 124 14.89 -9.80 -25.07
C TRP A 124 14.19 -9.46 -23.74
N ALA A 125 14.20 -8.20 -23.30
CA ALA A 125 13.48 -7.80 -22.10
C ALA A 125 11.96 -8.05 -22.21
N LYS A 126 11.37 -7.79 -23.38
CA LYS A 126 9.93 -8.01 -23.63
C LYS A 126 9.56 -9.50 -23.65
N ASP A 127 10.45 -10.32 -24.18
CA ASP A 127 10.22 -11.77 -24.31
C ASP A 127 10.58 -12.54 -23.04
N TRP A 128 11.39 -11.94 -22.16
CA TRP A 128 11.83 -12.56 -20.92
C TRP A 128 10.66 -12.84 -19.97
N ARG A 129 10.70 -13.99 -19.32
CA ARG A 129 9.78 -14.36 -18.23
C ARG A 129 10.58 -14.91 -17.05
N PRO A 130 10.13 -14.65 -15.82
CA PRO A 130 10.82 -15.14 -14.65
C PRO A 130 10.68 -16.66 -14.54
N SER A 131 11.58 -17.25 -13.77
CA SER A 131 11.51 -18.67 -13.42
C SER A 131 10.27 -18.94 -12.59
N LYS A 132 9.56 -20.04 -12.90
CA LYS A 132 8.49 -20.51 -12.03
C LYS A 132 9.11 -20.96 -10.72
N VAL A 133 8.65 -20.38 -9.63
CA VAL A 133 8.97 -20.81 -8.27
C VAL A 133 7.78 -21.64 -7.81
N ASP A 134 8.01 -22.92 -7.59
CA ASP A 134 7.00 -23.80 -7.02
C ASP A 134 7.25 -23.88 -5.51
N CYS A 135 6.51 -23.05 -4.78
CA CYS A 135 6.59 -23.04 -3.34
C CYS A 135 5.48 -23.89 -2.78
N GLY A 136 5.87 -24.85 -1.93
CA GLY A 136 4.93 -25.58 -1.09
C GLY A 136 4.09 -24.64 -0.22
N LEU A 137 3.05 -25.22 0.39
CA LEU A 137 2.28 -24.56 1.44
C LEU A 137 3.25 -23.96 2.46
N GLY A 138 3.07 -22.66 2.79
CA GLY A 138 3.83 -22.05 3.87
C GLY A 138 3.56 -22.78 5.20
N ALA A 139 4.39 -22.55 6.22
CA ALA A 139 4.27 -23.19 7.54
C ALA A 139 2.96 -22.93 8.31
N GLY A 140 1.96 -22.27 7.71
CA GLY A 140 0.63 -22.03 8.27
C GLY A 140 -0.26 -23.29 8.38
N GLU A 141 0.31 -24.49 8.30
CA GLU A 141 -0.40 -25.77 8.24
C GLU A 141 -1.05 -26.21 9.57
N GLN A 142 -1.19 -25.33 10.56
CA GLN A 142 -1.66 -25.72 11.90
C GLN A 142 -2.81 -24.90 12.49
N GLN A 143 -3.40 -23.95 11.74
CA GLN A 143 -4.63 -23.30 12.19
C GLN A 143 -5.84 -23.97 11.55
N LYS A 144 -6.68 -24.58 12.38
CA LYS A 144 -8.01 -25.08 12.00
C LYS A 144 -9.05 -24.24 12.74
N GLY A 145 -10.01 -23.69 12.01
CA GLY A 145 -11.13 -22.92 12.55
C GLY A 145 -11.86 -22.16 11.45
N ASP A 146 -13.05 -21.64 11.77
CA ASP A 146 -13.93 -20.94 10.82
C ASP A 146 -13.33 -19.62 10.30
N ASP A 147 -12.31 -19.11 11.00
CA ASP A 147 -11.58 -17.88 10.65
C ASP A 147 -10.41 -18.10 9.68
N PHE A 148 -10.28 -19.31 9.15
CA PHE A 148 -9.12 -19.72 8.37
C PHE A 148 -9.52 -20.48 7.11
N GLN A 149 -8.96 -20.07 5.97
CA GLN A 149 -9.08 -20.80 4.70
C GLN A 149 -7.73 -20.88 4.00
N VAL A 150 -7.59 -21.82 3.06
CA VAL A 150 -6.41 -21.94 2.21
C VAL A 150 -6.82 -21.79 0.76
N VAL A 151 -6.19 -20.87 0.04
CA VAL A 151 -6.39 -20.69 -1.40
C VAL A 151 -5.04 -20.81 -2.10
N GLY A 152 -4.92 -21.82 -2.97
CA GLY A 152 -3.63 -22.20 -3.52
C GLY A 152 -2.67 -22.59 -2.39
N ARG A 153 -1.54 -21.89 -2.27
CA ARG A 153 -0.59 -22.07 -1.17
C ARG A 153 -0.77 -21.10 0.01
N PHE A 154 -1.71 -20.16 -0.10
CA PHE A 154 -1.81 -19.02 0.81
C PHE A 154 -2.78 -19.32 1.96
N PRO A 155 -2.32 -19.23 3.21
CA PRO A 155 -3.20 -19.09 4.35
C PRO A 155 -3.96 -17.75 4.27
N ILE A 156 -5.28 -17.81 4.42
CA ILE A 156 -6.16 -16.65 4.48
C ILE A 156 -6.80 -16.61 5.87
N ILE A 157 -6.68 -15.46 6.53
CA ILE A 157 -7.19 -15.21 7.87
C ILE A 157 -8.35 -14.22 7.80
N ARG A 158 -9.45 -14.55 8.45
CA ARG A 158 -10.63 -13.69 8.62
C ARG A 158 -10.39 -12.71 9.77
N HIS A 159 -10.58 -11.42 9.53
CA HIS A 159 -10.65 -10.44 10.62
C HIS A 159 -11.95 -10.65 11.43
N GLU A 160 -11.90 -10.52 12.76
CA GLU A 160 -13.01 -10.85 13.70
C GLU A 160 -14.38 -10.22 13.33
N LYS A 161 -14.36 -9.04 12.72
CA LYS A 161 -15.54 -8.25 12.32
C LYS A 161 -16.04 -8.51 10.90
N LEU A 162 -15.35 -9.36 10.14
CA LEU A 162 -15.72 -9.68 8.76
C LEU A 162 -16.76 -10.77 8.75
N ASP A 163 -17.86 -10.59 8.02
CA ASP A 163 -18.88 -11.63 7.88
C ASP A 163 -18.34 -12.90 7.18
N GLU A 164 -18.81 -14.08 7.60
CA GLU A 164 -18.34 -15.37 7.08
C GLU A 164 -18.66 -15.57 5.60
N ASP A 165 -19.84 -15.16 5.13
CA ASP A 165 -20.22 -15.27 3.73
C ASP A 165 -19.34 -14.36 2.86
N ILE A 166 -19.03 -13.16 3.37
CA ILE A 166 -18.10 -12.23 2.72
C ILE A 166 -16.70 -12.84 2.65
N PHE A 167 -16.25 -13.48 3.73
CA PHE A 167 -14.95 -14.14 3.78
C PHE A 167 -14.83 -15.27 2.76
N ALA A 168 -15.83 -16.16 2.69
CA ALA A 168 -15.88 -17.25 1.72
C ALA A 168 -15.92 -16.74 0.27
N ALA A 169 -16.73 -15.72 -0.01
CA ALA A 169 -16.76 -15.07 -1.32
C ALA A 169 -15.40 -14.46 -1.68
N PHE A 170 -14.71 -13.86 -0.69
CA PHE A 170 -13.39 -13.27 -0.90
C PHE A 170 -12.35 -14.32 -1.24
N ALA A 171 -12.36 -15.46 -0.55
CA ALA A 171 -11.45 -16.57 -0.85
C ALA A 171 -11.58 -17.03 -2.31
N THR A 172 -12.81 -17.10 -2.85
CA THR A 172 -13.03 -17.40 -4.27
C THR A 172 -12.45 -16.32 -5.17
N ARG A 173 -12.73 -15.03 -4.89
CA ARG A 173 -12.20 -13.90 -5.66
C ARG A 173 -10.67 -13.84 -5.63
N LEU A 174 -10.06 -14.19 -4.50
CA LEU A 174 -8.61 -14.26 -4.37
C LEU A 174 -8.03 -15.41 -5.23
N GLY A 175 -8.69 -16.57 -5.27
CA GLY A 175 -8.31 -17.66 -6.17
C GLY A 175 -8.31 -17.23 -7.64
N GLU A 176 -9.35 -16.50 -8.06
CA GLU A 176 -9.42 -15.91 -9.41
C GLU A 176 -8.27 -14.91 -9.65
N ALA A 177 -7.98 -14.04 -8.67
CA ALA A 177 -6.89 -13.07 -8.77
C ALA A 177 -5.51 -13.73 -8.89
N LEU A 178 -5.25 -14.78 -8.11
CA LEU A 178 -4.00 -15.52 -8.18
C LEU A 178 -3.78 -16.16 -9.56
N ASN A 179 -4.84 -16.65 -10.21
CA ASN A 179 -4.78 -17.18 -11.57
C ASN A 179 -4.49 -16.10 -12.64
N GLU A 180 -4.84 -14.84 -12.36
CA GLU A 180 -4.64 -13.70 -13.26
C GLU A 180 -3.27 -13.02 -13.10
N VAL A 181 -2.51 -13.32 -12.04
CA VAL A 181 -1.24 -12.64 -11.73
C VAL A 181 -0.25 -12.66 -12.93
N GLU A 182 -0.07 -13.82 -13.57
CA GLU A 182 0.82 -13.96 -14.74
C GLU A 182 0.34 -13.11 -15.94
N ALA A 183 -0.96 -12.88 -16.08
CA ALA A 183 -1.52 -12.08 -17.18
C ALA A 183 -1.42 -10.56 -16.92
N VAL A 184 -1.49 -10.13 -15.65
CA VAL A 184 -1.45 -8.70 -15.28
C VAL A 184 -0.03 -8.18 -15.06
N ALA A 185 0.86 -9.02 -14.54
CA ALA A 185 2.22 -8.66 -14.16
C ALA A 185 3.21 -9.78 -14.53
N PRO A 186 3.36 -10.10 -15.83
CA PRO A 186 4.09 -11.28 -16.30
C PRO A 186 5.55 -11.35 -15.83
N TYR A 187 6.19 -10.20 -15.60
CA TYR A 187 7.59 -10.12 -15.19
C TYR A 187 7.80 -10.29 -13.68
N PHE A 188 6.75 -10.07 -12.87
CA PHE A 188 6.84 -9.99 -11.40
C PHE A 188 5.89 -10.95 -10.69
N ALA A 189 5.19 -11.79 -11.45
CA ALA A 189 4.25 -12.77 -10.93
C ALA A 189 4.80 -13.64 -9.77
N PRO A 190 6.06 -14.12 -9.81
CA PRO A 190 6.60 -14.91 -8.71
C PRO A 190 6.71 -14.17 -7.38
N LEU A 191 6.71 -12.83 -7.36
CA LEU A 191 6.79 -12.07 -6.11
C LEU A 191 5.56 -12.29 -5.21
N VAL A 192 4.41 -12.65 -5.79
CA VAL A 192 3.22 -13.03 -5.02
C VAL A 192 3.49 -14.27 -4.17
N GLN A 193 4.40 -15.16 -4.61
CA GLN A 193 4.83 -16.33 -3.84
C GLN A 193 5.70 -15.97 -2.63
N LEU A 194 6.07 -14.70 -2.42
CA LEU A 194 6.77 -14.27 -1.20
C LEU A 194 5.81 -13.87 -0.08
N ILE A 195 4.51 -13.75 -0.40
CA ILE A 195 3.47 -13.41 0.59
C ILE A 195 3.28 -14.62 1.52
N PRO A 196 3.45 -14.46 2.85
CA PRO A 196 3.34 -15.56 3.79
C PRO A 196 1.89 -15.92 4.09
N ALA A 197 1.02 -14.92 4.23
CA ALA A 197 -0.41 -15.07 4.47
C ALA A 197 -1.17 -13.77 4.13
N LEU A 198 -2.49 -13.88 4.04
CA LEU A 198 -3.41 -12.80 3.69
C LEU A 198 -4.47 -12.64 4.78
N GLU A 199 -4.57 -11.44 5.37
CA GLU A 199 -5.64 -11.09 6.31
C GLU A 199 -6.73 -10.31 5.58
N ILE A 200 -7.97 -10.76 5.65
CA ILE A 200 -9.10 -10.09 5.00
C ILE A 200 -9.78 -9.16 6.01
N LEU A 201 -9.69 -7.87 5.73
CA LEU A 201 -10.28 -6.82 6.52
C LEU A 201 -11.73 -6.55 6.06
N PRO A 202 -12.64 -6.17 6.97
CA PRO A 202 -13.94 -5.64 6.58
C PRO A 202 -13.76 -4.40 5.70
N SER A 203 -14.64 -4.23 4.71
CA SER A 203 -14.65 -3.01 3.92
C SER A 203 -14.98 -1.80 4.81
N GLY A 204 -14.21 -0.72 4.64
CA GLY A 204 -14.52 0.57 5.24
C GLY A 204 -15.70 1.22 4.53
N GLU A 205 -15.40 2.06 3.55
CA GLU A 205 -16.38 2.61 2.60
C GLU A 205 -16.54 1.66 1.39
N GLY A 206 -17.60 1.81 0.60
CA GLY A 206 -17.85 0.92 -0.56
C GLY A 206 -16.72 0.91 -1.60
N SER A 207 -16.03 2.04 -1.78
CA SER A 207 -14.89 2.19 -2.69
C SER A 207 -13.54 1.79 -2.07
N ASP A 208 -13.52 1.30 -0.82
CA ASP A 208 -12.29 0.90 -0.13
C ASP A 208 -11.59 -0.25 -0.87
N ARG A 209 -10.32 -0.04 -1.23
CA ARG A 209 -9.46 -1.00 -1.94
C ARG A 209 -8.08 -1.07 -1.30
N PHE A 210 -8.08 -0.97 0.02
CA PHE A 210 -6.88 -1.04 0.81
C PHE A 210 -6.19 -2.39 0.65
N ILE A 211 -4.88 -2.31 0.43
CA ILE A 211 -3.99 -3.45 0.43
C ILE A 211 -2.58 -3.00 0.80
N GLN A 212 -2.07 -3.53 1.91
CA GLN A 212 -0.73 -3.23 2.39
C GLN A 212 -0.18 -4.39 3.20
N TRP A 213 1.14 -4.39 3.36
CA TRP A 213 1.79 -5.29 4.30
C TRP A 213 1.55 -4.80 5.73
N GLY A 214 1.02 -5.67 6.58
CA GLY A 214 0.78 -5.40 7.99
C GLY A 214 2.07 -5.41 8.81
N GLU A 215 2.19 -4.50 9.77
CA GLU A 215 3.40 -4.32 10.57
C GLU A 215 3.55 -5.36 11.69
N GLU A 216 2.44 -5.86 12.24
CA GLU A 216 2.44 -6.76 13.40
C GLU A 216 2.76 -8.22 13.03
N ASN A 217 1.99 -8.79 12.09
CA ASN A 217 2.10 -10.20 11.72
C ASN A 217 2.90 -10.43 10.43
N GLU A 218 3.34 -9.35 9.77
CA GLU A 218 4.00 -9.41 8.46
C GLU A 218 3.14 -10.13 7.39
N TRP A 219 1.81 -10.06 7.54
CA TRP A 219 0.82 -10.57 6.58
C TRP A 219 0.35 -9.46 5.66
N VAL A 220 -0.08 -9.79 4.45
CA VAL A 220 -0.71 -8.80 3.58
C VAL A 220 -2.17 -8.62 4.01
N GLN A 221 -2.51 -7.41 4.43
CA GLN A 221 -3.87 -7.02 4.78
C GLN A 221 -4.61 -6.54 3.53
N VAL A 222 -5.80 -7.09 3.28
CA VAL A 222 -6.59 -6.79 2.08
C VAL A 222 -8.02 -6.46 2.47
N SER A 223 -8.55 -5.34 1.98
CA SER A 223 -9.96 -4.99 2.18
C SER A 223 -10.88 -5.90 1.38
N ALA A 224 -11.96 -6.37 2.00
CA ALA A 224 -13.03 -7.08 1.33
C ALA A 224 -13.71 -6.28 0.21
N GLY A 225 -13.45 -4.97 0.12
CA GLY A 225 -13.97 -4.12 -0.96
C GLY A 225 -13.60 -4.60 -2.37
N PHE A 226 -12.49 -5.31 -2.56
CA PHE A 226 -12.12 -5.91 -3.86
C PHE A 226 -13.14 -6.92 -4.41
N LEU A 227 -14.06 -7.44 -3.58
CA LEU A 227 -15.21 -8.24 -4.04
C LEU A 227 -16.09 -7.48 -5.04
N HIS A 228 -16.13 -6.16 -4.90
CA HIS A 228 -16.96 -5.27 -5.69
C HIS A 228 -16.28 -4.77 -6.96
N ASP A 229 -15.23 -5.45 -7.40
CA ASP A 229 -14.63 -5.19 -8.70
C ASP A 229 -15.28 -6.09 -9.77
N GLN A 230 -15.43 -5.55 -10.98
CA GLN A 230 -15.94 -6.30 -12.13
C GLN A 230 -15.01 -7.46 -12.54
N SER A 231 -13.74 -7.39 -12.14
CA SER A 231 -12.72 -8.37 -12.49
C SER A 231 -11.70 -8.52 -11.36
N PRO A 232 -11.12 -9.72 -11.16
CA PRO A 232 -10.03 -9.96 -10.22
C PRO A 232 -8.71 -9.25 -10.58
N ARG A 233 -8.61 -8.67 -11.79
CA ARG A 233 -7.39 -8.08 -12.34
C ARG A 233 -6.69 -7.09 -11.40
N GLN A 234 -7.46 -6.23 -10.72
CA GLN A 234 -6.91 -5.19 -9.85
C GLN A 234 -6.39 -5.74 -8.53
N LEU A 235 -7.08 -6.72 -7.95
CA LEU A 235 -6.57 -7.44 -6.79
C LEU A 235 -5.25 -8.15 -7.13
N ALA A 236 -5.19 -8.82 -8.28
CA ALA A 236 -3.98 -9.51 -8.76
C ALA A 236 -2.77 -8.56 -8.87
N TYR A 237 -2.95 -7.41 -9.52
CA TYR A 237 -1.88 -6.42 -9.66
C TYR A 237 -1.50 -5.79 -8.31
N SER A 238 -2.49 -5.55 -7.45
CA SER A 238 -2.26 -5.00 -6.11
C SER A 238 -1.41 -5.90 -5.23
N LEU A 239 -1.59 -7.23 -5.31
CA LEU A 239 -0.79 -8.22 -4.57
C LEU A 239 0.69 -8.14 -4.96
N VAL A 240 0.96 -8.08 -6.27
CA VAL A 240 2.33 -7.92 -6.80
C VAL A 240 2.94 -6.61 -6.29
N LEU A 241 2.19 -5.51 -6.37
CA LEU A 241 2.67 -4.20 -5.95
C LEU A 241 2.94 -4.14 -4.44
N ALA A 242 2.10 -4.77 -3.62
CA ALA A 242 2.31 -4.90 -2.18
C ALA A 242 3.60 -5.67 -1.87
N ALA A 243 3.84 -6.78 -2.56
CA ALA A 243 5.08 -7.56 -2.43
C ALA A 243 6.32 -6.76 -2.86
N GLN A 244 6.25 -6.02 -3.97
CA GLN A 244 7.33 -5.15 -4.43
C GLN A 244 7.65 -4.05 -3.41
N ARG A 245 6.65 -3.30 -2.96
CA ARG A 245 6.81 -2.24 -1.94
C ARG A 245 7.50 -2.78 -0.70
N HIS A 246 7.06 -3.93 -0.21
CA HIS A 246 7.62 -4.54 0.98
C HIS A 246 9.06 -5.00 0.77
N LEU A 247 9.33 -5.68 -0.35
CA LEU A 247 10.68 -6.14 -0.71
C LEU A 247 11.67 -4.96 -0.74
N PHE A 248 11.36 -3.90 -1.50
CA PHE A 248 12.22 -2.72 -1.58
C PHE A 248 12.41 -2.02 -0.23
N ALA A 249 11.37 -1.96 0.61
CA ALA A 249 11.48 -1.37 1.95
C ALA A 249 12.47 -2.12 2.88
N LYS A 250 12.85 -3.36 2.57
CA LYS A 250 13.82 -4.16 3.35
C LYS A 250 15.24 -4.14 2.75
N LEU A 251 15.45 -3.48 1.60
CA LEU A 251 16.70 -3.43 0.86
C LEU A 251 17.30 -2.00 0.88
N ASP A 252 18.38 -1.82 1.63
CA ASP A 252 18.91 -0.48 1.96
C ASP A 252 19.53 0.26 0.76
N ASP A 253 19.93 -0.44 -0.30
CA ASP A 253 20.58 0.11 -1.49
C ASP A 253 19.64 0.21 -2.71
N ALA A 254 18.34 0.00 -2.49
CA ALA A 254 17.32 -0.01 -3.52
C ALA A 254 16.22 0.99 -3.19
N GLU A 255 15.85 1.81 -4.16
CA GLU A 255 14.74 2.75 -4.05
C GLU A 255 13.63 2.32 -5.02
N PHE A 256 12.42 2.17 -4.47
CA PHE A 256 11.24 1.83 -5.26
C PHE A 256 10.57 3.09 -5.81
N GLN A 257 10.62 3.25 -7.12
CA GLN A 257 9.82 4.21 -7.82
C GLN A 257 8.41 3.67 -8.07
N ASP A 258 7.57 3.86 -7.06
CA ASP A 258 6.17 3.51 -7.12
C ASP A 258 5.41 4.38 -8.13
N GLN A 259 4.65 3.75 -9.03
CA GLN A 259 3.88 4.47 -10.06
C GLN A 259 2.61 5.10 -9.50
N ILE A 260 2.12 4.61 -8.36
CA ILE A 260 0.88 5.05 -7.74
C ILE A 260 1.09 5.41 -6.26
N ALA A 261 2.32 5.62 -5.81
CA ALA A 261 2.56 6.19 -4.50
C ALA A 261 3.69 7.21 -4.53
N THR A 262 3.66 8.14 -3.60
CA THR A 262 4.73 9.08 -3.35
C THR A 262 4.82 9.38 -1.86
N ARG A 263 5.77 10.20 -1.48
CA ARG A 263 5.97 10.67 -0.12
C ARG A 263 6.22 12.17 -0.14
N TYR A 264 5.64 12.88 0.83
CA TYR A 264 6.01 14.25 1.11
C TYR A 264 6.38 14.42 2.58
N GLY A 265 7.67 14.63 2.86
CA GLY A 265 8.20 14.53 4.22
C GLY A 265 8.01 13.12 4.77
N ASN A 266 7.32 12.97 5.90
CA ASN A 266 7.04 11.65 6.49
C ASN A 266 5.71 11.05 6.03
N ILE A 267 4.84 11.83 5.36
CA ILE A 267 3.51 11.39 4.96
C ILE A 267 3.62 10.58 3.66
N LYS A 268 3.14 9.34 3.68
CA LYS A 268 3.01 8.50 2.49
C LYS A 268 1.67 8.78 1.81
N ILE A 269 1.68 8.91 0.49
CA ILE A 269 0.49 9.22 -0.30
C ILE A 269 0.32 8.11 -1.33
N TYR A 270 -0.78 7.38 -1.24
CA TYR A 270 -1.15 6.29 -2.12
C TYR A 270 -2.28 6.72 -3.05
N GLY A 271 -2.06 6.51 -4.33
CA GLY A 271 -3.00 6.72 -5.42
C GLY A 271 -3.86 5.49 -5.69
N SER A 272 -4.67 5.60 -6.73
CA SER A 272 -5.55 4.53 -7.21
C SER A 272 -4.91 3.77 -8.38
N LEU A 273 -5.16 2.45 -8.45
CA LEU A 273 -4.74 1.59 -9.56
C LEU A 273 -5.71 1.60 -10.75
N TYR A 274 -6.88 2.23 -10.60
CA TYR A 274 -7.91 2.25 -11.62
C TYR A 274 -7.58 3.29 -12.71
N GLY A 275 -7.58 2.87 -13.98
CA GLY A 275 -7.09 3.68 -15.08
C GLY A 275 -7.98 4.87 -15.47
N ASP A 276 -9.24 4.90 -15.02
CA ASP A 276 -10.15 6.04 -15.16
C ASP A 276 -9.96 7.08 -14.04
N VAL A 277 -9.26 6.73 -12.97
CA VAL A 277 -9.01 7.61 -11.83
C VAL A 277 -7.74 8.44 -12.07
N LYS A 278 -7.82 9.74 -11.81
CA LYS A 278 -6.73 10.70 -12.03
C LYS A 278 -5.62 10.65 -10.97
N THR A 279 -4.97 9.50 -10.80
CA THR A 279 -3.95 9.28 -9.76
C THR A 279 -2.78 10.26 -9.83
N LYS A 280 -2.22 10.54 -11.02
CA LYS A 280 -1.08 11.48 -11.15
C LYS A 280 -1.44 12.90 -10.71
N GLU A 281 -2.63 13.37 -11.09
CA GLU A 281 -3.13 14.68 -10.68
C GLU A 281 -3.34 14.73 -9.17
N PHE A 282 -3.97 13.70 -8.59
CA PHE A 282 -4.12 13.57 -7.14
C PHE A 282 -2.78 13.63 -6.40
N LEU A 283 -1.80 12.81 -6.78
CA LEU A 283 -0.51 12.74 -6.08
C LEU A 283 0.22 14.10 -6.12
N SER A 284 0.17 14.79 -7.26
CA SER A 284 0.76 16.12 -7.42
C SER A 284 0.05 17.17 -6.54
N GLN A 285 -1.29 17.25 -6.64
CA GLN A 285 -2.09 18.22 -5.89
C GLN A 285 -2.02 17.99 -4.38
N MET A 286 -2.07 16.74 -3.93
CA MET A 286 -1.94 16.40 -2.51
C MET A 286 -0.55 16.74 -1.97
N SER A 287 0.51 16.49 -2.75
CA SER A 287 1.87 16.88 -2.34
C SER A 287 2.01 18.40 -2.20
N GLU A 288 1.47 19.17 -3.14
CA GLU A 288 1.46 20.63 -3.07
C GLU A 288 0.57 21.14 -1.91
N ALA A 289 -0.55 20.48 -1.63
CA ALA A 289 -1.40 20.79 -0.49
C ALA A 289 -0.68 20.58 0.84
N ILE A 290 0.02 19.45 1.02
CA ILE A 290 0.81 19.20 2.24
C ILE A 290 1.96 20.22 2.35
N LYS A 291 2.58 20.60 1.23
CA LYS A 291 3.61 21.64 1.19
C LYS A 291 3.07 22.97 1.69
N GLN A 292 1.98 23.47 1.11
CA GLN A 292 1.37 24.74 1.50
C GLN A 292 0.77 24.70 2.91
N ALA A 293 0.28 23.53 3.36
CA ALA A 293 -0.19 23.36 4.73
C ALA A 293 0.90 23.62 5.79
N ARG A 294 2.20 23.56 5.43
CA ARG A 294 3.31 23.94 6.33
C ARG A 294 3.39 25.43 6.61
N GLU A 295 2.77 26.26 5.77
CA GLU A 295 2.72 27.72 5.91
C GLU A 295 1.56 28.16 6.81
N LEU A 296 0.64 27.24 7.16
CA LEU A 296 -0.42 27.52 8.11
C LEU A 296 0.13 27.83 9.51
N PRO A 297 -0.65 28.56 10.34
CA PRO A 297 -0.35 28.70 11.76
C PRO A 297 -0.07 27.34 12.43
N VAL A 298 0.90 27.31 13.34
CA VAL A 298 1.42 26.09 13.99
C VAL A 298 0.31 25.14 14.45
N ILE A 299 -0.73 25.67 15.11
CA ILE A 299 -1.86 24.90 15.64
C ILE A 299 -2.61 24.10 14.55
N LEU A 300 -2.64 24.60 13.31
CA LEU A 300 -3.30 23.93 12.17
C LEU A 300 -2.33 23.04 11.42
N ARG A 301 -1.08 23.50 11.21
CA ARG A 301 -0.02 22.68 10.63
C ARG A 301 0.19 21.38 11.41
N ASP A 302 0.22 21.46 12.73
CA ASP A 302 0.41 20.30 13.60
C ASP A 302 -0.71 19.26 13.44
N LYS A 303 -1.91 19.66 13.01
CA LYS A 303 -3.01 18.73 12.68
C LYS A 303 -2.68 17.89 11.46
N VAL A 304 -2.14 18.51 10.42
CA VAL A 304 -1.70 17.81 9.21
C VAL A 304 -0.57 16.83 9.54
N ASN A 305 0.32 17.20 10.47
CA ASN A 305 1.40 16.33 10.94
C ASN A 305 0.92 15.13 11.78
N PHE A 306 -0.35 15.05 12.17
CA PHE A 306 -0.92 13.83 12.76
C PHE A 306 -1.25 12.77 11.72
N LEU A 307 -1.11 13.03 10.41
CA LEU A 307 -1.38 12.05 9.37
C LEU A 307 -0.08 11.41 8.89
N ASP A 308 -0.06 10.08 8.81
CA ASP A 308 1.09 9.31 8.34
C ASP A 308 0.87 8.78 6.93
N GLU A 309 -0.38 8.43 6.59
CA GLU A 309 -0.74 7.92 5.29
C GLU A 309 -2.03 8.52 4.74
N ILE A 310 -2.05 8.76 3.43
CA ILE A 310 -3.22 9.23 2.69
C ILE A 310 -3.47 8.27 1.55
N HIS A 311 -4.71 7.78 1.44
CA HIS A 311 -5.11 6.74 0.50
C HIS A 311 -6.22 7.25 -0.43
N TYR A 312 -5.97 7.26 -1.75
CA TYR A 312 -6.93 7.72 -2.74
C TYR A 312 -7.72 6.56 -3.33
N MET A 313 -8.98 6.46 -2.93
CA MET A 313 -9.87 5.34 -3.23
C MET A 313 -11.25 5.86 -3.66
N PRO A 314 -11.35 6.65 -4.76
CA PRO A 314 -12.64 7.09 -5.27
C PRO A 314 -13.38 5.94 -5.97
N PRO A 315 -14.70 6.06 -6.17
CA PRO A 315 -15.45 5.19 -7.09
C PRO A 315 -14.78 5.13 -8.47
N SER A 316 -14.92 3.99 -9.14
CA SER A 316 -14.40 3.75 -10.49
C SER A 316 -15.42 3.01 -11.32
N ARG A 317 -15.37 3.21 -12.65
CA ARG A 317 -16.19 2.46 -13.61
C ARG A 317 -15.90 0.95 -13.60
N PHE A 318 -14.78 0.52 -13.01
CA PHE A 318 -14.40 -0.89 -12.89
C PHE A 318 -15.02 -1.57 -11.65
N HIS A 319 -15.82 -0.84 -10.87
CA HIS A 319 -16.60 -1.40 -9.77
C HIS A 319 -17.91 -2.02 -10.28
N ASP A 320 -18.36 -3.09 -9.65
CA ASP A 320 -19.59 -3.84 -10.01
C ASP A 320 -20.87 -3.03 -9.78
N ARG A 321 -20.80 -2.06 -8.87
CA ARG A 321 -21.89 -1.16 -8.50
C ARG A 321 -21.39 0.27 -8.40
N ARG A 322 -22.24 1.21 -8.79
CA ARG A 322 -21.98 2.63 -8.60
C ARG A 322 -22.14 2.95 -7.11
N PHE A 323 -21.04 3.30 -6.46
CA PHE A 323 -21.10 3.77 -5.08
C PHE A 323 -21.65 5.20 -5.07
N PRO A 324 -22.60 5.51 -4.16
CA PRO A 324 -22.98 6.90 -3.96
C PRO A 324 -21.73 7.67 -3.52
N ASP A 325 -21.54 8.87 -4.08
CA ASP A 325 -20.46 9.75 -3.62
C ASP A 325 -20.51 9.84 -2.10
N SER A 326 -19.36 9.62 -1.45
CA SER A 326 -19.29 9.71 0.00
C SER A 326 -19.85 11.07 0.44
N LYS A 327 -20.52 11.12 1.59
CA LYS A 327 -21.04 12.41 2.10
C LYS A 327 -19.90 13.38 2.41
N LEU A 328 -18.66 12.94 2.51
CA LEU A 328 -17.47 13.74 2.78
C LEU A 328 -16.45 13.49 1.67
N PHE A 329 -15.60 14.48 1.39
CA PHE A 329 -14.54 14.35 0.38
C PHE A 329 -13.49 13.31 0.79
N ALA A 330 -13.15 13.32 2.09
CA ALA A 330 -12.23 12.38 2.71
C ALA A 330 -12.79 11.92 4.07
N THR A 331 -12.26 10.84 4.61
CA THR A 331 -12.59 10.33 5.94
C THR A 331 -11.34 9.93 6.71
N TYR A 332 -11.45 9.98 8.03
CA TYR A 332 -10.43 9.45 8.91
C TYR A 332 -10.68 7.96 9.15
N ASP A 333 -9.71 7.13 8.78
CA ASP A 333 -9.82 5.69 8.94
C ASP A 333 -9.39 5.26 10.33
N TYR A 334 -10.28 5.47 11.29
CA TYR A 334 -10.04 5.13 12.70
C TYR A 334 -9.90 3.63 12.95
N ARG A 335 -10.34 2.76 12.02
CA ARG A 335 -10.32 1.31 12.20
C ARG A 335 -8.94 0.74 11.91
N ARG A 336 -8.29 1.23 10.85
CA ARG A 336 -6.91 0.83 10.47
C ARG A 336 -5.83 1.75 11.01
N SER A 337 -6.21 2.86 11.65
CA SER A 337 -5.27 3.75 12.32
C SER A 337 -4.93 3.27 13.73
N HIS A 338 -3.65 3.38 14.10
CA HIS A 338 -3.09 3.07 15.42
C HIS A 338 -2.04 4.16 15.81
N PRO A 339 -1.45 4.13 17.02
CA PRO A 339 -0.55 5.19 17.49
C PRO A 339 0.59 5.57 16.55
N GLU A 340 1.14 4.60 15.83
CA GLU A 340 2.27 4.77 14.92
C GLU A 340 1.86 5.07 13.47
N LYS A 341 0.56 5.00 13.17
CA LYS A 341 0.02 5.13 11.82
C LYS A 341 -1.39 5.70 11.81
N ARG A 342 -1.53 6.90 11.26
CA ARG A 342 -2.80 7.61 11.11
C ARG A 342 -3.15 7.77 9.64
N MET A 343 -4.31 7.25 9.27
CA MET A 343 -4.72 7.09 7.89
C MET A 343 -5.88 8.01 7.52
N MET A 344 -5.72 8.72 6.41
CA MET A 344 -6.77 9.44 5.70
C MET A 344 -7.16 8.66 4.45
N ILE A 345 -8.46 8.52 4.17
CA ILE A 345 -8.95 8.00 2.90
C ILE A 345 -9.64 9.14 2.15
N VAL A 346 -9.28 9.35 0.89
CA VAL A 346 -9.93 10.27 -0.03
C VAL A 346 -10.82 9.45 -0.95
N THR A 347 -12.13 9.69 -0.91
CA THR A 347 -13.13 8.88 -1.63
C THR A 347 -13.85 9.64 -2.72
N HIS A 348 -13.54 10.92 -2.92
CA HIS A 348 -14.07 11.74 -4.00
C HIS A 348 -13.10 11.85 -5.16
N GLU A 349 -13.60 11.78 -6.39
CA GLU A 349 -12.79 12.02 -7.57
C GLU A 349 -12.23 13.45 -7.60
N MET A 350 -10.95 13.57 -7.95
CA MET A 350 -10.26 14.82 -8.28
C MET A 350 -10.75 15.34 -9.65
N ALA A 351 -11.94 15.94 -9.67
CA ALA A 351 -12.52 16.53 -10.87
C ALA A 351 -12.20 18.03 -10.98
N PHE A 352 -12.33 18.78 -9.89
CA PHE A 352 -12.20 20.24 -9.85
C PHE A 352 -11.58 20.78 -8.55
N GLN A 353 -11.11 19.90 -7.67
CA GLN A 353 -10.69 20.29 -6.34
C GLN A 353 -9.39 21.07 -6.37
N THR A 354 -9.39 22.19 -5.66
CA THR A 354 -8.22 23.06 -5.57
C THR A 354 -7.29 22.63 -4.43
N THR A 355 -6.03 23.05 -4.48
CA THR A 355 -5.06 22.83 -3.42
C THR A 355 -5.58 23.32 -2.06
N GLU A 356 -6.27 24.47 -2.02
CA GLU A 356 -6.88 25.04 -0.81
C GLU A 356 -7.90 24.09 -0.18
N GLU A 357 -8.76 23.46 -0.99
CA GLU A 357 -9.77 22.51 -0.52
C GLU A 357 -9.13 21.25 0.07
N LEU A 358 -8.05 20.76 -0.54
CA LEU A 358 -7.27 19.66 0.01
C LEU A 358 -6.64 20.03 1.36
N ILE A 359 -6.13 21.26 1.51
CA ILE A 359 -5.60 21.75 2.79
C ILE A 359 -6.70 21.75 3.87
N LEU A 360 -7.92 22.18 3.54
CA LEU A 360 -9.05 22.14 4.48
C LEU A 360 -9.35 20.70 4.93
N GLU A 361 -9.32 19.73 4.00
CA GLU A 361 -9.57 18.33 4.33
C GLU A 361 -8.43 17.71 5.14
N LEU A 362 -7.17 18.01 4.83
CA LEU A 362 -6.01 17.60 5.64
C LEU A 362 -6.13 18.09 7.08
N VAL A 363 -6.51 19.36 7.28
CA VAL A 363 -6.69 19.94 8.62
C VAL A 363 -7.86 19.28 9.36
N ARG A 364 -8.96 18.98 8.66
CA ARG A 364 -10.13 18.31 9.27
C ARG A 364 -9.81 16.91 9.72
N VAL A 365 -9.28 16.10 8.82
CA VAL A 365 -8.94 14.70 9.10
C VAL A 365 -7.81 14.64 10.13
N GLY A 366 -6.84 15.56 10.07
CA GLY A 366 -5.81 15.73 11.08
C GLY A 366 -6.35 16.06 12.48
N GLU A 367 -7.41 16.88 12.61
CA GLU A 367 -8.11 17.08 13.88
C GLU A 367 -8.72 15.77 14.39
N LEU A 368 -9.33 14.97 13.51
CA LEU A 368 -9.90 13.68 13.89
C LEU A 368 -8.82 12.70 14.36
N ALA A 369 -7.68 12.65 13.68
CA ALA A 369 -6.52 11.87 14.09
C ALA A 369 -6.01 12.32 15.48
N GLN A 370 -5.90 13.63 15.71
CA GLN A 370 -5.55 14.18 17.02
C GLN A 370 -6.56 13.80 18.11
N GLN A 371 -7.85 13.78 17.78
CA GLN A 371 -8.91 13.36 18.70
C GLN A 371 -8.85 11.85 18.99
N HIS A 372 -8.46 11.03 18.01
CA HIS A 372 -8.27 9.60 18.19
C HIS A 372 -7.21 9.28 19.26
N VAL A 373 -6.10 10.03 19.27
CA VAL A 373 -5.07 9.92 20.33
C VAL A 373 -5.69 10.12 21.73
N ARG A 374 -6.67 11.02 21.86
CA ARG A 374 -7.36 11.24 23.14
C ARG A 374 -8.25 10.05 23.51
N ILE A 375 -8.94 9.46 22.52
CA ILE A 375 -9.77 8.26 22.69
C ILE A 375 -8.94 7.06 23.10
N GLU A 376 -7.77 6.84 22.49
CA GLU A 376 -6.84 5.77 22.87
C GLU A 376 -6.32 5.95 24.30
N ARG A 377 -5.96 7.18 24.69
CA ARG A 377 -5.60 7.47 26.10
C ARG A 377 -6.75 7.17 27.05
N MET A 378 -7.99 7.48 26.67
CA MET A 378 -9.17 7.12 27.46
C MET A 378 -9.35 5.60 27.52
N LYS A 379 -9.17 4.87 26.42
CA LYS A 379 -9.23 3.40 26.38
C LYS A 379 -8.17 2.76 27.29
N GLY A 380 -6.92 3.22 27.24
CA GLY A 380 -5.86 2.75 28.14
C GLY A 380 -6.15 3.02 29.62
N GLN A 381 -6.78 4.16 29.94
CA GLN A 381 -7.27 4.44 31.31
C GLN A 381 -8.43 3.54 31.71
N VAL A 382 -9.28 3.16 30.75
CA VAL A 382 -10.41 2.26 31.00
C VAL A 382 -9.95 0.82 31.23
N ASN A 383 -8.87 0.40 30.55
CA ASN A 383 -8.36 -0.97 30.56
C ASN A 383 -7.17 -1.21 31.51
N SER A 384 -6.84 -0.26 32.40
CA SER A 384 -5.61 -0.37 33.23
C SER A 384 -5.65 -1.54 34.23
N LYS A 385 -4.50 -2.23 34.44
CA LYS A 385 -4.30 -3.32 35.43
C LYS A 385 -4.85 -3.02 36.82
N LYS A 386 -4.83 -1.76 37.28
CA LYS A 386 -5.44 -1.36 38.57
C LYS A 386 -6.94 -1.68 38.66
N ARG A 387 -7.64 -1.81 37.53
CA ARG A 387 -9.04 -2.25 37.47
C ARG A 387 -9.19 -3.76 37.38
N GLU A 388 -8.33 -4.45 36.66
CA GLU A 388 -8.28 -5.92 36.73
C GLU A 388 -8.03 -6.34 38.19
N ASP A 389 -7.07 -5.70 38.87
CA ASP A 389 -6.79 -5.89 40.30
C ASP A 389 -7.98 -5.52 41.19
N ALA A 390 -8.75 -4.46 40.85
CA ALA A 390 -9.94 -4.07 41.61
C ALA A 390 -11.12 -5.04 41.39
N ILE A 391 -11.29 -5.59 40.19
CA ILE A 391 -12.26 -6.64 39.87
C ILE A 391 -11.89 -7.94 40.59
N LEU A 392 -10.60 -8.32 40.57
CA LEU A 392 -10.09 -9.48 41.30
C LEU A 392 -10.26 -9.32 42.82
N GLN A 393 -10.03 -8.13 43.38
CA GLN A 393 -10.28 -7.85 44.80
C GLN A 393 -11.78 -7.78 45.15
N ALA A 394 -12.64 -7.39 44.21
CA ALA A 394 -14.09 -7.43 44.37
C ALA A 394 -14.62 -8.87 44.41
N LEU A 395 -14.08 -9.76 43.57
CA LEU A 395 -14.34 -11.20 43.63
C LEU A 395 -13.86 -11.84 44.95
N GLN A 396 -12.93 -11.19 45.65
CA GLN A 396 -12.47 -11.54 47.00
C GLN A 396 -13.27 -10.84 48.13
N GLY A 397 -14.39 -10.17 47.81
CA GLY A 397 -15.32 -9.59 48.78
C GLY A 397 -15.11 -8.11 49.10
N ASN A 398 -14.19 -7.40 48.44
CA ASN A 398 -13.94 -5.98 48.67
C ASN A 398 -14.66 -5.07 47.67
N LEU A 399 -15.97 -4.90 47.85
CA LEU A 399 -16.84 -4.11 46.96
C LEU A 399 -16.55 -2.60 46.96
N LYS A 400 -15.96 -2.07 48.04
CA LYS A 400 -15.69 -0.62 48.17
C LYS A 400 -14.59 -0.13 47.22
N LYS A 401 -13.55 -0.95 46.99
CA LYS A 401 -12.49 -0.65 46.00
C LYS A 401 -12.99 -0.74 44.56
N MET A 402 -14.00 -1.57 44.31
CA MET A 402 -14.68 -1.64 43.01
C MET A 402 -15.40 -0.33 42.73
N GLU A 403 -16.20 0.16 43.68
CA GLU A 403 -16.95 1.41 43.55
C GLU A 403 -16.02 2.63 43.34
N GLU A 404 -14.88 2.66 44.05
CA GLU A 404 -13.83 3.67 43.85
C GLU A 404 -13.12 3.57 42.49
N ALA A 405 -13.00 2.37 41.92
CA ALA A 405 -12.41 2.15 40.59
C ALA A 405 -13.39 2.48 39.42
N PHE A 406 -14.69 2.39 39.67
CA PHE A 406 -15.78 2.60 38.71
C PHE A 406 -16.59 3.89 38.99
N THR A 407 -15.90 5.01 39.23
CA THR A 407 -16.57 6.33 39.36
C THR A 407 -17.38 6.73 38.11
N GLY A 408 -18.33 7.66 38.23
CA GLY A 408 -19.11 8.16 37.08
C GLY A 408 -18.29 8.79 35.94
N GLN A 409 -17.03 9.18 36.19
CA GLN A 409 -16.11 9.62 35.12
C GLN A 409 -15.60 8.46 34.26
N THR A 410 -15.48 7.26 34.84
CA THR A 410 -15.12 6.03 34.14
C THR A 410 -16.19 5.63 33.16
N ALA A 411 -17.44 5.60 33.60
CA ALA A 411 -18.58 5.21 32.76
C ALA A 411 -18.69 6.11 31.52
N LYS A 412 -18.54 7.44 31.70
CA LYS A 412 -18.53 8.41 30.59
C LYS A 412 -17.39 8.19 29.60
N LYS A 413 -16.19 7.83 30.08
CA LYS A 413 -15.05 7.49 29.21
C LYS A 413 -15.31 6.22 28.42
N GLN A 414 -15.85 5.19 29.07
CA GLN A 414 -16.19 3.92 28.43
C GLN A 414 -17.27 4.12 27.35
N GLU A 415 -18.32 4.89 27.66
CA GLU A 415 -19.36 5.27 26.70
C GLU A 415 -18.77 6.03 25.50
N SER A 416 -17.83 6.96 25.74
CA SER A 416 -17.17 7.72 24.66
C SER A 416 -16.33 6.81 23.76
N VAL A 417 -15.58 5.86 24.33
CA VAL A 417 -14.78 4.88 23.58
C VAL A 417 -15.71 3.96 22.78
N ALA A 418 -16.75 3.42 23.41
CA ALA A 418 -17.73 2.56 22.73
C ALA A 418 -18.45 3.28 21.59
N THR A 419 -18.84 4.55 21.80
CA THR A 419 -19.47 5.37 20.76
C THR A 419 -18.53 5.62 19.58
N TRP A 420 -17.25 5.86 19.85
CA TRP A 420 -16.21 6.02 18.82
C TRP A 420 -16.04 4.73 18.00
N GLU A 421 -15.89 3.59 18.67
CA GLU A 421 -15.69 2.30 18.03
C GLU A 421 -16.92 1.86 17.21
N ALA A 422 -18.13 2.20 17.66
CA ALA A 422 -19.37 1.86 16.97
C ALA A 422 -19.65 2.78 15.76
N ASN A 423 -19.53 4.10 15.94
CA ASN A 423 -20.06 5.07 14.97
C ASN A 423 -18.98 5.75 14.11
N GLY A 424 -17.72 5.71 14.55
CA GLY A 424 -16.63 6.48 13.97
C GLY A 424 -16.70 7.99 14.27
N PRO A 425 -15.61 8.73 14.04
CA PRO A 425 -15.50 10.14 14.42
C PRO A 425 -16.49 11.05 13.70
N ASP A 426 -16.66 10.85 12.39
CA ASP A 426 -17.48 11.72 11.53
C ASP A 426 -18.99 11.64 11.86
N SER A 427 -19.43 10.58 12.54
CA SER A 427 -20.81 10.39 12.98
C SER A 427 -21.10 11.03 14.34
N ILE A 428 -20.06 11.37 15.12
CA ILE A 428 -20.22 11.98 16.45
C ILE A 428 -20.28 13.50 16.28
N THR A 429 -21.47 14.09 16.41
CA THR A 429 -21.73 15.51 16.09
C THR A 429 -20.73 16.48 16.71
N LYS A 430 -20.36 16.28 17.99
CA LYS A 430 -19.40 17.16 18.68
C LYS A 430 -18.00 17.07 18.07
N VAL A 431 -17.51 15.85 17.86
CA VAL A 431 -16.21 15.52 17.26
C VAL A 431 -16.12 16.10 15.85
N TYR A 432 -17.15 15.84 15.03
CA TYR A 432 -17.28 16.41 13.70
C TYR A 432 -17.30 17.95 13.70
N CYS A 433 -18.06 18.58 14.60
CA CYS A 433 -18.10 20.05 14.64
C CYS A 433 -16.79 20.69 15.10
N ASP A 434 -16.00 20.02 15.93
CA ASP A 434 -14.66 20.48 16.31
C ASP A 434 -13.69 20.39 15.11
N SER A 435 -13.79 19.36 14.27
CA SER A 435 -13.00 19.26 13.03
C SER A 435 -13.42 20.29 11.98
N VAL A 436 -14.72 20.54 11.81
CA VAL A 436 -15.23 21.64 10.96
C VAL A 436 -14.78 23.01 11.48
N TYR A 437 -14.70 23.20 12.79
CA TYR A 437 -14.16 24.44 13.37
C TYR A 437 -12.68 24.64 13.02
N ALA A 438 -11.88 23.57 13.00
CA ALA A 438 -10.50 23.61 12.52
C ALA A 438 -10.40 23.95 11.02
N GLN A 439 -11.29 23.40 10.18
CA GLN A 439 -11.38 23.77 8.75
C GLN A 439 -11.63 25.27 8.57
N VAL A 440 -12.58 25.85 9.30
CA VAL A 440 -12.89 27.29 9.19
C VAL A 440 -11.67 28.14 9.57
N LYS A 441 -10.91 27.75 10.59
CA LYS A 441 -9.67 28.43 10.94
C LYS A 441 -8.63 28.36 9.82
N ALA A 442 -8.53 27.22 9.13
CA ALA A 442 -7.65 27.07 7.97
C ALA A 442 -8.12 27.95 6.81
N ALA A 443 -9.42 27.96 6.49
CA ALA A 443 -9.97 28.81 5.44
C ALA A 443 -9.71 30.31 5.69
N ILE A 444 -9.84 30.75 6.95
CA ILE A 444 -9.50 32.13 7.37
C ILE A 444 -8.00 32.40 7.19
N ALA A 445 -7.14 31.46 7.60
CA ALA A 445 -5.68 31.61 7.48
C ALA A 445 -5.24 31.69 6.01
N LEU A 446 -5.90 30.92 5.13
CA LEU A 446 -5.69 30.92 3.69
C LEU A 446 -6.37 32.11 2.98
N LYS A 447 -7.20 32.90 3.68
CA LYS A 447 -8.00 33.99 3.11
C LYS A 447 -8.87 33.54 1.93
N MET A 448 -9.45 32.35 2.05
CA MET A 448 -10.31 31.78 1.00
C MET A 448 -11.56 32.62 0.77
N ASP A 449 -12.04 32.67 -0.46
CA ASP A 449 -13.24 33.41 -0.78
C ASP A 449 -14.50 32.78 -0.17
N ALA A 450 -15.52 33.61 -0.04
CA ALA A 450 -16.78 33.25 0.60
C ALA A 450 -17.54 32.13 -0.13
N ILE A 451 -17.48 32.10 -1.46
CA ILE A 451 -18.26 31.17 -2.27
C ILE A 451 -17.63 29.78 -2.14
N ARG A 452 -16.32 29.68 -2.38
CA ARG A 452 -15.56 28.43 -2.25
C ARG A 452 -15.69 27.86 -0.84
N THR A 453 -15.43 28.66 0.19
CA THR A 453 -15.49 28.17 1.58
C THR A 453 -16.85 27.58 1.93
N ASN A 454 -17.96 28.19 1.47
CA ASN A 454 -19.30 27.68 1.73
C ASN A 454 -19.67 26.45 0.89
N GLN A 455 -19.02 26.24 -0.26
CA GLN A 455 -19.18 25.05 -1.08
C GLN A 455 -18.40 23.86 -0.50
N THR A 456 -17.19 24.11 0.01
CA THR A 456 -16.31 23.07 0.56
C THR A 456 -16.69 22.68 1.99
N ILE A 457 -16.89 23.66 2.90
CA ILE A 457 -17.10 23.38 4.32
C ILE A 457 -18.57 23.07 4.63
N LYS A 458 -18.82 21.86 5.15
CA LYS A 458 -20.16 21.40 5.55
C LYS A 458 -20.48 21.78 7.00
N PHE A 459 -21.01 22.99 7.23
CA PHE A 459 -21.35 23.55 8.55
C PHE A 459 -22.51 22.87 9.33
N ARG A 460 -22.83 21.58 9.08
CA ARG A 460 -24.01 20.85 9.59
C ARG A 460 -24.26 21.09 11.10
N ASN A 461 -25.11 22.07 11.42
CA ASN A 461 -25.42 22.52 12.79
C ASN A 461 -24.20 22.90 13.67
N CYS A 462 -23.02 23.12 13.09
CA CYS A 462 -21.81 23.51 13.81
C CYS A 462 -21.80 25.02 14.11
N VAL A 463 -22.57 25.41 15.14
CA VAL A 463 -22.84 26.82 15.50
C VAL A 463 -21.55 27.62 15.70
N LYS A 464 -20.56 27.07 16.41
CA LYS A 464 -19.28 27.74 16.69
C LYS A 464 -18.49 28.03 15.41
N ALA A 465 -18.39 27.05 14.51
CA ALA A 465 -17.72 27.18 13.23
C ALA A 465 -18.41 28.21 12.34
N ARG A 466 -19.75 28.17 12.27
CA ARG A 466 -20.55 29.12 11.50
C ARG A 466 -20.42 30.56 12.02
N LYS A 467 -20.41 30.73 13.34
CA LYS A 467 -20.22 32.04 13.97
C LYS A 467 -18.83 32.60 13.63
N LEU A 468 -17.78 31.80 13.83
CA LEU A 468 -16.41 32.22 13.50
C LEU A 468 -16.27 32.68 12.05
N TRP A 469 -16.84 31.92 11.10
CA TRP A 469 -16.81 32.28 9.69
C TRP A 469 -17.56 33.58 9.40
N ARG A 470 -18.75 33.74 9.99
CA ARG A 470 -19.56 34.96 9.82
C ARG A 470 -18.83 36.20 10.36
N ASP A 471 -18.23 36.08 11.54
CA ASP A 471 -17.53 37.18 12.20
C ASP A 471 -16.33 37.63 11.34
N TYR A 472 -15.55 36.70 10.79
CA TYR A 472 -14.47 37.00 9.83
C TYR A 472 -14.96 37.79 8.61
N ARG A 473 -15.99 37.31 7.91
CA ARG A 473 -16.53 38.00 6.73
C ARG A 473 -17.09 39.38 7.04
N SER A 474 -17.68 39.55 8.22
CA SER A 474 -18.20 40.84 8.67
C SER A 474 -17.10 41.85 8.98
N GLY A 475 -15.90 41.36 9.33
CA GLY A 475 -14.72 42.19 9.56
C GLY A 475 -14.01 42.56 8.26
N GLU A 476 -14.01 41.69 7.25
CA GLU A 476 -13.47 42.03 5.92
C GLU A 476 -14.35 43.03 5.16
N THR A 477 -15.68 42.91 5.22
CA THR A 477 -16.61 43.84 4.54
C THR A 477 -16.64 45.24 5.16
N LYS A 478 -16.05 45.43 6.34
CA LYS A 478 -15.92 46.74 7.02
C LYS A 478 -14.58 47.44 6.78
N LYS A 479 -13.63 46.77 6.15
CA LYS A 479 -12.34 47.33 5.70
C LYS A 479 -12.41 47.60 4.21
#